data_AF-A0A897NA76-F1
#
_entry.id   AF-A0A897NA76-F1
#
_cell.length_a   1.000
_cell.length_b   1.000
_cell.length_c   1.000
_cell.angle_alpha   90.00
_cell.angle_beta   90.00
_cell.angle_gamma   90.00
#
_symmetry.space_group_name_H-M   'P 1'
#
loop_
_entity.id
_entity.type
_entity.pdbx_description
1 polymer ?
#
loop_
_entity_poly.entity_id
_entity_poly.type
_entity_poly.pdbx_seq_one_letter_code
_entity_poly.pdbx_strand_id
1 'polypeptide(L)'
;MPETGFEDGTSVHGGRPTFGLRRYQDEGQPVVVLYELLPAEQAHARRERHERRGRRITIEAFDEVFDDPPTVHARGAAWDGWAAVKIARLSGSRLQSVLSVIREALGEAGIEHSPVSSTEGGEVFLPEHVGVKVALAFVGVKDLRRVDRMRGLVRGVARMSTEECYYWHAKTRSPSSPNGVKALRTLLTDHIN
;
A
#
# COMPACT_ATOMS: atom_id res chain seq x y z
N MET A 1 -21.33 4.93 23.69
CA MET A 1 -19.98 4.63 23.17
C MET A 1 -20.13 3.44 22.25
N PRO A 2 -20.05 3.58 20.91
CA PRO A 2 -20.06 2.40 20.07
C PRO A 2 -18.65 1.81 20.05
N GLU A 3 -18.50 0.65 20.67
CA GLU A 3 -17.37 -0.24 20.46
C GLU A 3 -17.43 -0.71 19.01
N THR A 4 -16.48 -0.27 18.19
CA THR A 4 -16.30 -0.80 16.83
C THR A 4 -15.68 -2.19 16.94
N GLY A 5 -16.52 -3.19 17.16
CA GLY A 5 -16.18 -4.58 16.95
C GLY A 5 -15.91 -4.78 15.45
N PHE A 6 -14.66 -5.04 15.11
CA PHE A 6 -14.30 -5.49 13.78
C PHE A 6 -14.85 -6.91 13.64
N GLU A 7 -15.80 -7.10 12.73
CA GLU A 7 -16.22 -8.44 12.31
C GLU A 7 -14.99 -9.22 11.84
N ASP A 8 -14.89 -10.47 12.31
CA ASP A 8 -13.85 -11.46 12.06
C ASP A 8 -13.63 -11.72 10.56
N GLY A 9 -13.03 -10.76 9.86
CA GLY A 9 -12.32 -11.00 8.63
C GLY A 9 -11.04 -11.73 9.00
N THR A 10 -10.93 -12.99 8.59
CA THR A 10 -9.75 -13.86 8.64
C THR A 10 -8.53 -13.20 7.98
N SER A 11 -7.95 -12.19 8.64
CA SER A 11 -6.63 -11.69 8.28
C SER A 11 -5.69 -12.87 8.49
N VAL A 12 -4.89 -13.21 7.49
CA VAL A 12 -3.87 -14.27 7.54
C VAL A 12 -2.94 -14.15 8.76
N HIS A 13 -2.89 -12.97 9.39
CA HIS A 13 -2.08 -12.67 10.56
C HIS A 13 -2.87 -12.33 11.84
N GLY A 14 -4.11 -12.82 11.98
CA GLY A 14 -4.88 -12.74 13.24
C GLY A 14 -5.31 -11.33 13.65
N GLY A 15 -5.87 -10.55 12.71
CA GLY A 15 -6.36 -9.18 12.96
C GLY A 15 -5.28 -8.10 12.88
N ARG A 16 -4.02 -8.44 12.61
CA ARG A 16 -2.93 -7.47 12.46
C ARG A 16 -3.06 -6.68 11.15
N PRO A 17 -2.72 -5.37 11.15
CA PRO A 17 -2.55 -4.63 9.91
C PRO A 17 -1.50 -5.28 9.00
N THR A 18 -1.81 -5.38 7.70
CA THR A 18 -0.92 -6.02 6.71
C THR A 18 -0.21 -5.00 5.83
N PHE A 19 -0.50 -3.71 6.01
CA PHE A 19 0.16 -2.62 5.31
C PHE A 19 0.41 -1.43 6.25
N GLY A 20 1.43 -0.64 5.89
CA GLY A 20 1.77 0.62 6.56
C GLY A 20 2.11 1.70 5.54
N LEU A 21 1.58 2.90 5.76
CA LEU A 21 1.95 4.12 5.06
C LEU A 21 2.82 4.96 5.99
N ARG A 22 3.93 5.49 5.46
CA ARG A 22 4.75 6.49 6.15
C ARG A 22 4.88 7.73 5.29
N ARG A 23 4.60 8.89 5.88
CA ARG A 23 4.77 10.20 5.26
C ARG A 23 5.86 10.98 5.97
N TYR A 24 6.78 11.54 5.17
CA TYR A 24 7.83 12.42 5.65
C TYR A 24 8.18 13.47 4.58
N GLN A 25 9.02 14.43 4.96
CA GLN A 25 9.60 15.41 4.04
C GLN A 25 10.96 14.91 3.57
N ASP A 26 11.19 14.96 2.27
CA ASP A 26 12.46 14.60 1.63
C ASP A 26 12.87 15.75 0.72
N GLU A 27 13.99 16.40 1.02
CA GLU A 27 14.46 17.60 0.29
C GLU A 27 13.36 18.68 0.15
N GLY A 28 12.54 18.86 1.19
CA GLY A 28 11.42 19.83 1.22
C GLY A 28 10.20 19.42 0.37
N GLN A 29 10.15 18.19 -0.12
CA GLN A 29 9.01 17.63 -0.84
C GLN A 29 8.29 16.56 0.00
N PRO A 30 6.95 16.54 0.00
CA PRO A 30 6.22 15.48 0.67
C PRO A 30 6.41 14.16 -0.06
N VAL A 31 6.78 13.14 0.71
CA VAL A 31 6.93 11.76 0.26
C VAL A 31 5.99 10.87 1.05
N VAL A 32 5.32 9.95 0.37
CA VAL A 32 4.62 8.84 1.01
C VAL A 32 5.18 7.53 0.49
N VAL A 33 5.50 6.62 1.41
CA VAL A 33 5.92 5.25 1.10
C VAL A 33 4.88 4.29 1.64
N LEU A 34 4.50 3.33 0.80
CA LEU A 34 3.65 2.22 1.18
C LEU A 34 4.49 0.95 1.35
N TYR A 35 4.25 0.23 2.43
CA TYR A 35 4.87 -1.04 2.78
C TYR A 35 3.81 -2.12 2.97
N GLU A 36 4.17 -3.35 2.63
CA GLU A 36 3.48 -4.57 3.07
C GLU A 36 4.18 -5.09 4.33
N LEU A 37 3.39 -5.49 5.32
CA LEU A 37 3.87 -5.98 6.62
C LEU A 37 3.67 -7.48 6.70
N LEU A 38 4.73 -8.21 7.00
CA LEU A 38 4.71 -9.66 7.13
C LEU A 38 5.88 -10.15 8.00
N PRO A 39 5.82 -11.40 8.52
CA PRO A 39 6.96 -11.98 9.22
C PRO A 39 8.24 -11.98 8.36
N ALA A 40 9.38 -11.69 8.99
CA ALA A 40 10.67 -11.51 8.32
C ALA A 40 11.06 -12.73 7.48
N GLU A 41 10.84 -13.95 7.98
CA GLU A 41 11.08 -15.18 7.21
C GLU A 41 10.31 -15.22 5.89
N GLN A 42 9.03 -14.82 5.92
CA GLN A 42 8.20 -14.77 4.72
C GLN A 42 8.67 -13.68 3.75
N ALA A 43 9.11 -12.53 4.28
CA ALA A 43 9.68 -11.45 3.50
C ALA A 43 10.98 -11.90 2.79
N HIS A 44 11.90 -12.55 3.51
CA HIS A 44 13.15 -13.07 2.96
C HIS A 44 12.92 -14.15 1.91
N ALA A 45 12.03 -15.12 2.19
CA ALA A 45 11.64 -16.13 1.21
C ALA A 45 11.03 -15.50 -0.06
N ARG A 46 10.29 -14.40 0.08
CA ARG A 46 9.78 -13.63 -1.05
C ARG A 46 10.90 -12.97 -1.83
N ARG A 47 11.87 -12.32 -1.16
CA ARG A 47 13.03 -11.71 -1.82
C ARG A 47 13.79 -12.72 -2.68
N GLU A 48 14.07 -13.90 -2.15
CA GLU A 48 14.72 -14.96 -2.93
C GLU A 48 13.95 -15.34 -4.21
N ARG A 49 12.62 -15.47 -4.11
CA ARG A 49 11.78 -15.77 -5.29
C ARG A 49 11.85 -14.67 -6.36
N HIS A 50 11.95 -13.41 -5.95
CA HIS A 50 12.12 -12.28 -6.86
C HIS A 50 13.54 -12.24 -7.46
N GLU A 51 14.58 -12.49 -6.65
CA GLU A 51 15.98 -12.47 -7.08
C GLU A 51 16.26 -13.58 -8.10
N ARG A 52 15.68 -14.77 -7.95
CA ARG A 52 15.72 -15.84 -8.97
C ARG A 52 15.16 -15.42 -10.34
N ARG A 53 14.40 -14.32 -10.40
CA ARG A 53 13.84 -13.73 -11.62
C ARG A 53 14.48 -12.38 -11.97
N GLY A 54 15.63 -12.04 -11.38
CA GLY A 54 16.35 -10.80 -11.63
C GLY A 54 15.64 -9.55 -11.08
N ARG A 55 14.72 -9.71 -10.13
CA ARG A 55 13.99 -8.60 -9.49
C ARG A 55 14.46 -8.42 -8.06
N ARG A 56 14.59 -7.17 -7.63
CA ARG A 56 14.93 -6.84 -6.24
C ARG A 56 13.72 -6.20 -5.57
N ILE A 57 13.43 -6.65 -4.36
CA ILE A 57 12.49 -6.00 -3.44
C ILE A 57 13.29 -5.45 -2.26
N THR A 58 12.84 -4.32 -1.71
CA THR A 58 13.44 -3.73 -0.51
C THR A 58 12.69 -4.24 0.71
N ILE A 59 13.45 -4.72 1.69
CA ILE A 59 12.95 -5.23 2.97
C ILE A 59 13.72 -4.49 4.04
N GLU A 60 12.99 -3.91 4.98
CA GLU A 60 13.50 -3.18 6.14
C GLU A 60 12.85 -3.79 7.38
N ALA A 61 13.53 -3.72 8.54
CA ALA A 61 12.90 -4.17 9.78
C ALA A 61 11.72 -3.27 10.14
N PHE A 62 10.70 -3.81 10.81
CA PHE A 62 9.50 -3.03 11.12
C PHE A 62 9.83 -1.76 11.93
N ASP A 63 10.66 -1.91 12.96
CA ASP A 63 11.10 -0.87 13.90
C ASP A 63 12.10 0.13 13.29
N GLU A 64 12.76 -0.22 12.19
CA GLU A 64 13.55 0.74 11.40
C GLU A 64 12.65 1.66 10.55
N VAL A 65 11.45 1.18 10.18
CA VAL A 65 10.53 1.91 9.30
C VAL A 65 9.48 2.68 10.08
N PHE A 66 8.95 2.14 11.17
CA PHE A 66 7.83 2.71 11.89
C PHE A 66 8.19 3.03 13.33
N ASP A 67 7.96 4.27 13.72
CA ASP A 67 8.32 4.80 15.04
C ASP A 67 7.26 4.47 16.11
N ASP A 68 5.97 4.38 15.72
CA ASP A 68 4.85 4.13 16.65
C ASP A 68 3.91 3.01 16.14
N PRO A 69 4.09 1.75 16.57
CA PRO A 69 3.22 0.65 16.14
C PRO A 69 1.77 0.85 16.62
N PRO A 70 0.76 0.46 15.81
CA PRO A 70 -0.63 0.76 16.09
C PRO A 70 -1.09 0.05 17.37
N THR A 71 -1.32 0.79 18.44
CA THR A 71 -1.76 0.27 19.75
C THR A 71 -3.17 -0.31 19.75
N VAL A 72 -4.01 0.05 18.76
CA VAL A 72 -5.44 -0.31 18.68
C VAL A 72 -5.66 -1.76 18.20
N HIS A 73 -4.82 -2.28 17.30
CA HIS A 73 -4.97 -3.64 16.72
C HIS A 73 -3.85 -4.60 17.14
N ALA A 74 -2.86 -4.09 17.87
CA ALA A 74 -1.70 -4.82 18.34
C ALA A 74 -1.60 -4.78 19.88
N ARG A 75 -2.72 -4.81 20.62
CA ARG A 75 -2.66 -4.95 22.09
C ARG A 75 -1.87 -6.21 22.45
N GLY A 76 -0.59 -6.04 22.80
CA GLY A 76 0.34 -7.12 23.14
C GLY A 76 1.03 -7.84 21.96
N ALA A 77 0.84 -7.40 20.72
CA ALA A 77 1.54 -8.02 19.59
C ALA A 77 2.94 -7.43 19.44
N ALA A 78 3.97 -8.23 19.77
CA ALA A 78 5.33 -7.90 19.40
C ALA A 78 5.45 -7.85 17.86
N TRP A 79 6.00 -6.73 17.37
CA TRP A 79 6.48 -6.58 15.99
C TRP A 79 7.90 -7.11 15.82
N ASP A 80 8.45 -7.73 16.86
CA ASP A 80 9.70 -8.49 16.77
C ASP A 80 9.57 -9.59 15.72
N GLY A 81 10.61 -9.71 14.88
CA GLY A 81 10.61 -10.60 13.73
C GLY A 81 9.65 -10.23 12.60
N TRP A 82 9.09 -9.01 12.58
CA TRP A 82 8.33 -8.48 11.44
C TRP A 82 9.19 -7.61 10.53
N ALA A 83 8.82 -7.60 9.26
CA ALA A 83 9.48 -6.82 8.23
C ALA A 83 8.49 -5.97 7.43
N ALA A 84 8.99 -4.85 6.93
CA ALA A 84 8.30 -3.96 6.01
C ALA A 84 8.87 -4.13 4.60
N VAL A 85 8.08 -4.66 3.68
CA VAL A 85 8.44 -4.81 2.27
C VAL A 85 7.94 -3.60 1.50
N LYS A 86 8.86 -2.80 0.96
CA LYS A 86 8.52 -1.57 0.24
C LYS A 86 7.78 -1.87 -1.07
N ILE A 87 6.55 -1.37 -1.19
CA ILE A 87 5.75 -1.47 -2.41
C ILE A 87 6.12 -0.33 -3.37
N ALA A 88 5.96 0.91 -2.92
CA ALA A 88 6.23 2.09 -3.73
C ALA A 88 6.43 3.34 -2.89
N ARG A 89 7.27 4.24 -3.40
CA ARG A 89 7.51 5.59 -2.89
C ARG A 89 6.97 6.58 -3.91
N LEU A 90 6.13 7.51 -3.49
CA LEU A 90 5.55 8.55 -4.33
C LEU A 90 5.84 9.94 -3.77
N SER A 91 6.02 10.89 -4.68
CA SER A 91 6.19 12.32 -4.40
C SER A 91 5.58 13.14 -5.54
N GLY A 92 5.47 14.46 -5.34
CA GLY A 92 5.00 15.39 -6.36
C GLY A 92 3.63 15.01 -6.96
N SER A 93 3.50 15.10 -8.29
CA SER A 93 2.23 14.85 -9.00
C SER A 93 1.67 13.44 -8.79
N ARG A 94 2.54 12.43 -8.66
CA ARG A 94 2.13 11.05 -8.39
C ARG A 94 1.49 10.92 -7.02
N LEU A 95 2.11 11.51 -5.99
CA LEU A 95 1.52 11.58 -4.66
C LEU A 95 0.18 12.32 -4.69
N GLN A 96 0.15 13.51 -5.28
CA GLN A 96 -1.08 14.30 -5.37
C GLN A 96 -2.23 13.55 -6.05
N SER A 97 -1.92 12.75 -7.08
CA SER A 97 -2.92 11.95 -7.78
C SER A 97 -3.56 10.85 -6.93
N VAL A 98 -2.82 10.25 -5.98
CA VAL A 98 -3.32 9.13 -5.16
C VAL A 98 -3.99 9.57 -3.87
N LEU A 99 -3.83 10.83 -3.46
CA LEU A 99 -4.41 11.34 -2.21
C LEU A 99 -5.93 11.18 -2.13
N SER A 100 -6.65 11.24 -3.26
CA SER A 100 -8.10 11.00 -3.26
C SER A 100 -8.43 9.56 -2.88
N VAL A 101 -7.74 8.59 -3.47
CA VAL A 101 -7.93 7.16 -3.14
C VAL A 101 -7.49 6.84 -1.72
N ILE A 102 -6.44 7.48 -1.21
CA ILE A 102 -6.06 7.33 0.21
C ILE A 102 -7.20 7.83 1.11
N ARG A 103 -7.67 9.06 0.92
CA ARG A 103 -8.73 9.63 1.77
C ARG A 103 -10.03 8.81 1.70
N GLU A 104 -10.43 8.40 0.51
CA GLU A 104 -11.62 7.59 0.28
C GLU A 104 -11.50 6.21 0.95
N ALA A 105 -10.44 5.45 0.64
CA ALA A 105 -10.28 4.09 1.15
C ALA A 105 -10.07 4.04 2.67
N LEU A 106 -9.36 5.01 3.25
CA LEU A 106 -9.20 5.10 4.71
C LEU A 106 -10.51 5.57 5.37
N GLY A 107 -11.21 6.53 4.77
CA GLY A 107 -12.48 7.03 5.26
C GLY A 107 -13.59 5.97 5.27
N GLU A 108 -13.68 5.16 4.21
CA GLU A 108 -14.57 3.99 4.12
C GLU A 108 -14.33 2.99 5.26
N ALA A 109 -13.07 2.86 5.70
CA ALA A 109 -12.66 1.98 6.79
C ALA A 109 -12.69 2.65 8.18
N GLY A 110 -13.13 3.91 8.29
CA GLY A 110 -13.14 4.66 9.54
C GLY A 110 -11.75 5.00 10.09
N ILE A 111 -10.71 4.98 9.24
CA ILE A 111 -9.33 5.24 9.61
C ILE A 111 -8.99 6.71 9.36
N GLU A 112 -8.35 7.37 10.33
CA GLU A 112 -7.90 8.74 10.16
C GLU A 112 -6.79 8.84 9.11
N HIS A 113 -7.03 9.62 8.06
CA HIS A 113 -6.07 9.79 6.97
C HIS A 113 -5.13 10.97 7.16
N SER A 114 -5.35 11.83 8.17
CA SER A 114 -4.59 13.06 8.40
C SER A 114 -3.06 12.84 8.44
N PRO A 115 -2.50 11.78 9.08
CA PRO A 115 -1.04 11.65 9.20
C PRO A 115 -0.33 11.47 7.84
N VAL A 116 -1.03 10.93 6.84
CA VAL A 116 -0.48 10.65 5.50
C VAL A 116 -0.99 11.61 4.42
N SER A 117 -1.95 12.46 4.75
CA SER A 117 -2.56 13.42 3.81
C SER A 117 -2.30 14.89 4.15
N SER A 118 -1.96 15.21 5.41
CA SER A 118 -1.61 16.56 5.87
C SER A 118 -0.12 16.88 5.62
N THR A 119 0.32 18.08 6.00
CA THR A 119 1.73 18.49 5.91
C THR A 119 2.60 18.01 7.07
N GLU A 120 2.00 17.61 8.19
CA GLU A 120 2.68 17.25 9.43
C GLU A 120 3.48 15.94 9.28
N GLY A 121 2.98 15.01 8.46
CA GLY A 121 3.59 13.70 8.30
C GLY A 121 3.17 12.73 9.41
N GLY A 122 3.60 11.48 9.29
CA GLY A 122 3.23 10.42 10.23
C GLY A 122 2.96 9.09 9.55
N GLU A 123 2.35 8.19 10.31
CA GLU A 123 2.21 6.79 9.99
C GLU A 123 0.75 6.35 10.07
N VAL A 124 0.32 5.51 9.13
CA VAL A 124 -1.02 4.92 9.15
C VAL A 124 -0.92 3.45 8.79
N PHE A 125 -1.56 2.60 9.58
CA PHE A 125 -1.61 1.16 9.37
C PHE A 125 -2.96 0.77 8.79
N LEU A 126 -2.94 -0.15 7.82
CA LEU A 126 -4.13 -0.49 7.04
C LEU A 126 -4.45 -1.99 7.15
N PRO A 127 -5.74 -2.34 7.26
CA PRO A 127 -6.18 -3.72 7.04
C PRO A 127 -5.96 -4.11 5.58
N GLU A 128 -5.97 -5.41 5.31
CA GLU A 128 -5.59 -5.95 4.01
C GLU A 128 -6.39 -5.36 2.85
N HIS A 129 -7.72 -5.35 2.94
CA HIS A 129 -8.57 -4.90 1.84
C HIS A 129 -8.32 -3.42 1.47
N VAL A 130 -8.07 -2.55 2.45
CA VAL A 130 -7.72 -1.13 2.22
C VAL A 130 -6.32 -1.03 1.60
N GLY A 131 -5.34 -1.73 2.20
CA GLY A 131 -3.97 -1.70 1.74
C GLY A 131 -3.79 -2.22 0.31
N VAL A 132 -4.56 -3.25 -0.08
CA VAL A 132 -4.60 -3.78 -1.44
C VAL A 132 -5.07 -2.72 -2.45
N LYS A 133 -6.17 -2.01 -2.15
CA LYS A 133 -6.70 -0.94 -3.01
C LYS A 133 -5.67 0.20 -3.15
N VAL A 134 -5.08 0.64 -2.05
CA VAL A 134 -4.04 1.68 -2.03
C VAL A 134 -2.77 1.22 -2.78
N ALA A 135 -2.35 -0.03 -2.62
CA ALA A 135 -1.20 -0.60 -3.31
C ALA A 135 -1.34 -0.55 -4.83
N LEU A 136 -2.54 -0.87 -5.35
CA LEU A 136 -2.82 -0.79 -6.79
C LEU A 136 -2.67 0.64 -7.34
N ALA A 137 -3.22 1.63 -6.63
CA ALA A 137 -3.04 3.02 -7.00
C ALA A 137 -1.56 3.40 -7.01
N PHE A 138 -0.80 3.01 -5.97
CA PHE A 138 0.61 3.32 -5.84
C PHE A 138 1.48 2.73 -6.95
N VAL A 139 1.40 1.41 -7.17
CA VAL A 139 2.20 0.76 -8.22
C VAL A 139 1.74 1.20 -9.62
N GLY A 140 0.45 1.47 -9.78
CA GLY A 140 -0.14 1.95 -11.02
C GLY A 140 0.43 3.31 -11.43
N VAL A 141 0.49 4.29 -10.54
CA VAL A 141 0.97 5.64 -10.88
C VAL A 141 2.50 5.80 -10.84
N LYS A 142 3.24 4.91 -10.16
CA LYS A 142 4.67 5.08 -9.86
C LYS A 142 5.52 5.51 -11.07
N ASP A 143 5.29 4.94 -12.24
CA ASP A 143 6.06 5.24 -13.46
C ASP A 143 5.26 6.02 -14.52
N LEU A 144 4.07 6.53 -14.17
CA LEU A 144 3.30 7.39 -15.06
C LEU A 144 3.87 8.82 -15.04
N ARG A 145 3.85 9.48 -16.21
CA ARG A 145 4.25 10.88 -16.37
C ARG A 145 3.08 11.81 -16.65
N ARG A 146 2.10 11.34 -17.44
CA ARG A 146 0.88 12.06 -17.82
C ARG A 146 -0.12 12.13 -16.66
N VAL A 147 -0.46 13.32 -16.20
CA VAL A 147 -1.35 13.56 -15.04
C VAL A 147 -2.79 13.08 -15.31
N ASP A 148 -3.27 13.24 -16.53
CA ASP A 148 -4.57 12.72 -16.97
C ASP A 148 -4.64 11.19 -16.87
N ARG A 149 -3.56 10.49 -17.27
CA ARG A 149 -3.44 9.04 -17.09
C ARG A 149 -3.36 8.62 -15.62
N MET A 150 -2.68 9.39 -14.78
CA MET A 150 -2.68 9.15 -13.33
C MET A 150 -4.10 9.23 -12.77
N ARG A 151 -4.85 10.29 -13.10
CA ARG A 151 -6.24 10.48 -12.67
C ARG A 151 -7.15 9.36 -13.18
N GLY A 152 -6.97 8.95 -14.44
CA GLY A 152 -7.66 7.80 -15.02
C GLY A 152 -7.45 6.52 -14.23
N LEU A 153 -6.18 6.20 -13.98
CA LEU A 153 -5.80 5.00 -13.23
C LEU A 153 -6.40 5.02 -11.81
N VAL A 154 -6.25 6.14 -11.10
CA VAL A 154 -6.74 6.29 -9.73
C VAL A 154 -8.26 6.13 -9.66
N ARG A 155 -9.02 6.72 -10.61
CA ARG A 155 -10.47 6.53 -10.69
C ARG A 155 -10.86 5.10 -11.05
N GLY A 156 -10.09 4.44 -11.92
CA GLY A 156 -10.28 3.04 -12.27
C GLY A 156 -10.13 2.14 -11.05
N VAL A 157 -9.07 2.35 -10.26
CA VAL A 157 -8.84 1.62 -9.00
C VAL A 157 -9.95 1.88 -7.98
N ALA A 158 -10.39 3.14 -7.82
CA ALA A 158 -11.46 3.49 -6.87
C ALA A 158 -12.78 2.74 -7.17
N ARG A 159 -13.06 2.44 -8.44
CA ARG A 159 -14.27 1.75 -8.90
C ARG A 159 -14.18 0.22 -8.90
N MET A 160 -12.99 -0.34 -8.66
CA MET A 160 -12.81 -1.78 -8.63
C MET A 160 -13.52 -2.40 -7.42
N SER A 161 -14.11 -3.56 -7.63
CA SER A 161 -14.58 -4.40 -6.53
C SER A 161 -13.40 -4.90 -5.70
N THR A 162 -13.69 -5.33 -4.47
CA THR A 162 -12.69 -5.95 -3.60
C THR A 162 -12.01 -7.15 -4.27
N GLU A 163 -12.77 -7.99 -4.97
CA GLU A 163 -12.24 -9.17 -5.69
C GLU A 163 -11.31 -8.76 -6.83
N GLU A 164 -11.69 -7.76 -7.62
CA GLU A 164 -10.83 -7.21 -8.69
C GLU A 164 -9.53 -6.65 -8.11
N CYS A 165 -9.63 -5.94 -6.99
CA CYS A 165 -8.47 -5.43 -6.28
C CYS A 165 -7.51 -6.56 -5.87
N TYR A 166 -8.03 -7.63 -5.25
CA TYR A 166 -7.21 -8.79 -4.89
C TYR A 166 -6.57 -9.48 -6.10
N TYR A 167 -7.33 -9.70 -7.17
CA TYR A 167 -6.83 -10.28 -8.41
C TYR A 167 -5.66 -9.47 -8.98
N TRP A 168 -5.86 -8.16 -9.17
CA TRP A 168 -4.84 -7.29 -9.74
C TRP A 168 -3.63 -7.15 -8.82
N HIS A 169 -3.83 -7.15 -7.51
CA HIS A 169 -2.74 -7.05 -6.55
C HIS A 169 -1.88 -8.32 -6.53
N ALA A 170 -2.48 -9.51 -6.63
CA ALA A 170 -1.73 -10.75 -6.84
C ALA A 170 -0.96 -10.72 -8.18
N LYS A 171 -1.61 -10.27 -9.25
CA LYS A 171 -1.02 -10.22 -10.60
C LYS A 171 0.14 -9.23 -10.72
N THR A 172 0.05 -8.06 -10.07
CA THR A 172 1.10 -7.03 -10.11
C THR A 172 2.33 -7.39 -9.28
N ARG A 173 2.18 -8.18 -8.22
CA ARG A 173 3.29 -8.63 -7.35
C ARG A 173 3.93 -9.94 -7.81
N SER A 174 3.26 -10.71 -8.66
CA SER A 174 3.76 -12.02 -9.06
C SER A 174 5.12 -11.95 -9.77
N PRO A 175 6.14 -12.68 -9.30
CA PRO A 175 7.42 -12.77 -10.00
C PRO A 175 7.29 -13.50 -11.35
N SER A 176 6.22 -14.27 -11.57
CA SER A 176 5.93 -14.96 -12.84
C SER A 176 5.06 -14.15 -13.80
N SER A 177 4.50 -13.01 -13.38
CA SER A 177 3.72 -12.12 -14.24
C SER A 177 4.44 -10.78 -14.42
N PRO A 178 5.46 -10.71 -15.28
CA PRO A 178 6.33 -9.55 -15.31
C PRO A 178 5.64 -8.26 -15.75
N ASN A 179 4.53 -8.39 -16.48
CA ASN A 179 3.76 -7.30 -17.07
C ASN A 179 2.50 -6.94 -16.28
N GLY A 180 2.29 -7.45 -15.06
CA GLY A 180 1.06 -7.22 -14.28
C GLY A 180 0.72 -5.74 -14.11
N VAL A 181 1.70 -4.90 -13.73
CA VAL A 181 1.51 -3.44 -13.60
C VAL A 181 1.25 -2.77 -14.96
N LYS A 182 1.93 -3.22 -16.02
CA LYS A 182 1.70 -2.69 -17.38
C LYS A 182 0.28 -3.00 -17.85
N ALA A 183 -0.19 -4.23 -17.66
CA ALA A 183 -1.53 -4.65 -18.02
C ALA A 183 -2.61 -3.89 -17.22
N LEU A 184 -2.38 -3.63 -15.93
CA LEU A 184 -3.26 -2.80 -15.11
C LEU A 184 -3.35 -1.37 -15.67
N ARG A 185 -2.21 -0.77 -16.02
CA ARG A 185 -2.17 0.59 -16.61
C ARG A 185 -2.92 0.63 -17.94
N THR A 186 -2.70 -0.35 -18.82
CA THR A 186 -3.41 -0.50 -20.09
C THR A 186 -4.92 -0.56 -19.86
N LEU A 187 -5.39 -1.49 -19.02
CA LEU A 187 -6.82 -1.63 -18.69
C LEU A 187 -7.45 -0.30 -18.21
N LEU A 188 -6.78 0.41 -17.30
CA LEU A 188 -7.35 1.56 -16.63
C LEU A 188 -7.08 2.91 -17.30
N THR A 189 -6.24 2.97 -18.34
CA THR A 189 -5.86 4.24 -18.99
C THR A 189 -6.01 4.26 -20.50
N ASP A 190 -6.26 3.12 -21.17
CA ASP A 190 -6.35 3.06 -22.64
C ASP A 190 -7.52 3.86 -23.22
N HIS A 191 -8.57 4.12 -22.44
CA HIS A 191 -9.69 4.97 -22.86
C HIS A 191 -9.37 6.48 -22.83
N ILE A 192 -8.14 6.86 -22.43
CA ILE A 192 -7.68 8.24 -22.29
C ILE A 192 -6.64 8.50 -23.38
N ASN A 193 -7.14 8.95 -24.54
CA ASN A 193 -6.33 9.40 -25.68
C ASN A 193 -5.67 10.74 -25.37
#